data_AF-A0A5K1GDE9-F1
#
_entry.id   AF-A0A5K1GDE9-F1
#
_cell.length_a   1.000
_cell.length_b   1.000
_cell.length_c   1.000
_cell.angle_alpha   90.00
_cell.angle_beta   90.00
_cell.angle_gamma   90.00
#
_symmetry.space_group_name_H-M   'P 1'
#
loop_
_entity.id
_entity.type
_entity.pdbx_description
1 polymer ?
#
loop_
_entity_poly.entity_id
_entity_poly.type
_entity_poly.pdbx_seq_one_letter_code
_entity_poly.pdbx_strand_id
1 'polypeptide(L)' 'MESFTAEDLSTIGGIATVSLLHSFIPTHWLPFSIVGRAQKWTLSRTLLV' A
#
# COMPACT_ATOMS: atom_id res chain seq x y z
N MET A 1 21.01 -12.24 -20.34
CA MET A 1 19.82 -12.05 -19.50
C MET A 1 20.23 -12.42 -18.10
N GLU A 2 20.36 -11.44 -17.21
CA GLU A 2 20.76 -11.70 -15.82
C GLU A 2 19.65 -12.52 -15.16
N SER A 3 20.01 -13.66 -14.60
CA SER A 3 19.07 -14.55 -13.90
C SER A 3 18.83 -14.02 -12.49
N PHE A 4 17.58 -13.76 -12.15
CA PHE A 4 17.20 -13.43 -10.78
C PHE A 4 17.56 -14.56 -9.82
N THR A 5 18.19 -14.21 -8.70
CA THR A 5 18.57 -15.15 -7.64
C THR A 5 17.47 -15.26 -6.57
N ALA A 6 17.56 -16.29 -5.71
CA ALA A 6 16.66 -16.41 -4.56
C ALA A 6 16.79 -15.24 -3.56
N GLU A 7 17.98 -14.66 -3.46
CA GLU A 7 18.26 -13.48 -2.64
C GLU A 7 17.57 -12.23 -3.20
N ASP A 8 17.58 -12.06 -4.53
CA ASP A 8 16.87 -10.96 -5.19
C ASP A 8 15.36 -11.07 -4.98
N LEU A 9 14.80 -12.27 -5.16
CA LEU A 9 13.38 -12.53 -4.92
C LEU A 9 12.98 -12.27 -3.46
N SER A 10 13.82 -12.69 -2.50
CA SER A 10 13.59 -12.45 -1.08
C SER A 10 13.63 -10.95 -0.75
N THR A 11 14.60 -10.23 -1.31
CA THR A 11 14.77 -8.79 -1.12
C THR A 11 13.59 -8.01 -1.70
N ILE A 12 13.20 -8.32 -2.95
CA ILE A 12 12.03 -7.71 -3.60
C ILE A 12 10.75 -8.01 -2.82
N GLY A 13 10.56 -9.25 -2.37
CA GLY A 13 9.42 -9.64 -1.56
C GLY A 13 9.36 -8.88 -0.23
N GLY A 14 10.49 -8.72 0.43
CA GLY A 14 10.62 -7.94 1.67
C GLY A 14 10.26 -6.47 1.46
N ILE A 15 10.83 -5.83 0.44
CA ILE A 15 10.55 -4.42 0.09
C ILE A 15 9.07 -4.25 -0.25
N ALA A 16 8.51 -5.12 -1.09
CA ALA A 16 7.10 -5.05 -1.47
C ALA A 16 6.19 -5.19 -0.25
N THR A 17 6.47 -6.14 0.64
CA THR A 17 5.68 -6.37 1.86
C THR A 17 5.76 -5.19 2.82
N VAL A 18 6.97 -4.71 3.11
CA VAL A 18 7.17 -3.55 4.01
C VAL A 18 6.53 -2.31 3.43
N SER A 19 6.68 -2.05 2.12
CA SER A 19 6.09 -0.88 1.46
C SER A 19 4.56 -0.92 1.47
N LEU A 20 3.96 -2.08 1.23
CA LEU A 20 2.51 -2.27 1.32
C LEU A 20 2.02 -2.04 2.76
N LEU A 21 2.64 -2.69 3.74
CA LEU A 21 2.28 -2.52 5.15
C LEU A 21 2.46 -1.08 5.64
N HIS A 22 3.56 -0.43 5.26
CA HIS A 22 3.83 0.97 5.58
C HIS A 22 2.81 1.90 4.94
N SER A 23 2.35 1.59 3.71
CA SER A 23 1.30 2.36 3.06
C SER A 23 -0.01 2.27 3.84
N PHE A 24 -0.35 1.13 4.46
CA PHE A 24 -1.54 0.97 5.30
C PHE A 24 -1.51 1.73 6.64
N ILE A 25 -0.40 2.36 7.02
CA ILE A 25 -0.32 3.17 8.24
C ILE A 25 -1.30 4.36 8.12
N PRO A 26 -2.04 4.70 9.19
CA PRO A 26 -3.10 5.70 9.13
C PRO A 26 -2.66 7.04 8.56
N THR A 27 -1.41 7.44 8.73
CA THR A 27 -0.87 8.74 8.27
C THR A 27 -1.01 8.94 6.76
N HIS A 28 -0.96 7.89 5.95
CA HIS A 28 -1.12 8.00 4.49
C HIS A 28 -2.60 8.01 4.06
N TRP A 29 -3.45 7.24 4.74
CA TRP A 29 -4.88 7.13 4.42
C TRP A 29 -5.76 8.15 5.15
N LEU A 30 -5.24 8.84 6.15
CA LEU A 30 -6.03 9.73 7.01
C LEU A 30 -6.71 10.85 6.21
N PRO A 31 -6.04 11.57 5.29
CA PRO A 31 -6.71 12.59 4.48
C PRO A 31 -7.86 12.00 3.65
N PHE A 32 -7.62 10.87 2.97
CA PHE A 32 -8.61 10.18 2.14
C PHE A 32 -9.77 9.60 2.97
N SER A 33 -9.48 9.12 4.17
CA SER A 33 -10.48 8.60 5.10
C SER A 33 -11.40 9.70 5.62
N ILE A 34 -10.85 10.88 5.92
CA ILE A 34 -11.63 12.06 6.36
C ILE A 34 -12.50 12.57 5.20
N VAL A 35 -11.92 12.78 4.02
CA VAL A 35 -12.64 13.24 2.83
C VAL A 35 -13.70 12.21 2.42
N GLY A 36 -13.32 10.94 2.35
CA GLY A 36 -14.22 9.84 2.02
C GLY A 36 -15.37 9.71 3.00
N ARG A 37 -15.14 9.91 4.30
CA ARG A 37 -16.21 9.95 5.31
C ARG A 37 -17.16 11.13 5.09
N ALA A 38 -16.62 12.33 4.82
CA ALA A 38 -17.43 13.53 4.55
C ALA A 38 -18.26 13.38 3.26
N GLN A 39 -17.70 12.72 2.24
CA GLN A 39 -18.32 12.49 0.93
C GLN A 39 -19.12 11.17 0.87
N LYS A 40 -19.24 10.43 1.98
CA LYS A 40 -19.89 9.10 2.07
C LYS A 40 -19.40 8.09 1.01
N TRP A 41 -18.10 8.04 0.79
CA TRP A 41 -17.48 7.04 -0.07
C TRP A 41 -17.61 5.63 0.52
N THR A 42 -17.72 4.63 -0.36
CA THR A 42 -17.59 3.23 0.02
C THR A 42 -16.14 2.94 0.42
N LEU A 43 -15.91 1.91 1.24
CA LEU A 43 -14.57 1.52 1.66
C LEU A 43 -13.66 1.28 0.45
N SER A 44 -14.16 0.59 -0.58
CA SER A 44 -13.43 0.34 -1.82
C SER A 44 -13.01 1.63 -2.51
N ARG A 45 -13.86 2.67 -2.53
CA ARG A 45 -13.50 3.96 -3.12
C ARG A 45 -12.44 4.69 -2.30
N THR A 46 -12.50 4.64 -0.98
CA THR A 46 -11.47 5.24 -0.12
C THR A 46 -10.11 4.54 -0.24
N LEU A 47 -10.10 3.24 -0.54
CA LEU A 47 -8.86 2.44 -0.69
C LEU A 47 -8.26 2.47 -2.10
N LEU A 48 -9.02 2.91 -3.12
CA LEU A 48 -8.58 2.96 -4.51
C LEU A 48 -8.17 4.36 -4.98
N VAL A 49 -8.39 5.38 -4.16
CA VAL A 49 -8.00 6.78 -4.40
C VAL A 49 -6.69 7.05 -3.69
#